data_AF-A0A1Z8RJI5-F1
#
_entry.id   AF-A0A1Z8RJI5-F1
#
_cell.length_a   1.000
_cell.length_b   1.000
_cell.length_c   1.000
_cell.angle_alpha   90.00
_cell.angle_beta   90.00
_cell.angle_gamma   90.00
#
_symmetry.space_group_name_H-M   'P 1'
#
loop_
_entity.id
_entity.type
_entity.pdbx_description
1 polymer ?
#
loop_
_entity_poly.entity_id
_entity_poly.type
_entity_poly.pdbx_seq_one_letter_code
_entity_poly.pdbx_strand_id
1 'polypeptide(L)'
;MKGVDTIYVALHNSFCCCTAPLIKRLVEHKESPMSVIEKSLELNKALFELNSATFKKLAELDTESFQSYMDLNKSTSEKMMEIKSVAAWMDIQRSYSKSLWDDSQSAYKAKTEICQLAYEEAGQMIKDAMAKPATADAWVQPATAEA
;
A
#
# COMPACT_ATOMS: atom_id res chain seq x y z
N MET A 1 -5.03 6.65 -20.91
CA MET A 1 -4.72 7.21 -19.57
C MET A 1 -5.99 7.78 -18.94
N LYS A 2 -6.93 6.93 -18.51
CA LYS A 2 -8.22 7.34 -17.90
C LYS A 2 -8.52 6.68 -16.55
N GLY A 3 -7.60 5.86 -16.04
CA GLY A 3 -7.82 5.05 -14.83
C GLY A 3 -7.23 5.63 -13.54
N VAL A 4 -6.33 6.61 -13.63
CA VAL A 4 -5.64 7.18 -12.46
C VAL A 4 -6.52 8.24 -11.76
N ASP A 5 -7.31 8.99 -12.54
CA ASP A 5 -8.18 10.05 -12.00
C ASP A 5 -9.34 9.50 -11.17
N THR A 6 -9.83 8.30 -11.47
CA THR A 6 -10.98 7.71 -10.75
C THR A 6 -10.61 7.24 -9.35
N ILE A 7 -9.38 6.75 -9.14
CA ILE A 7 -8.90 6.29 -7.83
C ILE A 7 -8.59 7.48 -6.92
N TYR A 8 -8.04 8.57 -7.48
CA TYR A 8 -7.74 9.78 -6.73
C TYR A 8 -9.01 10.47 -6.21
N VAL A 9 -10.08 10.49 -7.01
CA VAL A 9 -11.39 11.04 -6.59
C VAL A 9 -12.08 10.15 -5.54
N ALA A 10 -11.93 8.83 -5.61
CA ALA A 10 -12.51 7.90 -4.62
C ALA A 10 -11.84 7.99 -3.24
N LEU A 11 -10.52 8.18 -3.20
CA LEU A 11 -9.75 8.40 -1.96
C LEU A 11 -10.03 9.77 -1.34
N HIS A 12 -10.18 10.82 -2.17
CA HIS A 12 -10.46 12.18 -1.68
C HIS A 12 -11.91 12.33 -1.16
N ASN A 13 -12.90 11.64 -1.75
CA ASN A 13 -14.30 11.69 -1.28
C ASN A 13 -14.57 10.83 -0.03
N SER A 14 -13.81 9.76 0.20
CA SER A 14 -13.97 8.95 1.42
C SER A 14 -13.47 9.66 2.68
N PHE A 15 -12.49 10.55 2.52
CA PHE A 15 -11.88 11.31 3.63
C PHE A 15 -12.80 12.41 4.20
N CYS A 16 -13.71 12.95 3.39
CA CYS A 16 -14.58 14.06 3.80
C CYS A 16 -15.95 13.62 4.37
N CYS A 17 -16.44 12.44 3.99
CA CYS A 17 -17.76 11.96 4.42
C CYS A 17 -17.77 11.17 5.75
N CYS A 18 -16.64 10.58 6.15
CA CYS A 18 -16.58 9.78 7.39
C CYS A 18 -16.24 10.60 8.65
N THR A 19 -15.77 11.83 8.50
CA THR A 19 -15.28 12.68 9.61
C THR A 19 -16.39 13.51 10.26
N ALA A 20 -17.43 13.91 9.51
CA ALA A 20 -18.53 14.72 10.04
C ALA A 20 -19.36 14.03 11.13
N PRO A 21 -19.70 12.71 11.04
CA PRO A 21 -20.42 12.03 12.11
C PRO A 21 -19.55 11.76 13.35
N LEU A 22 -18.23 11.63 13.16
CA LEU A 22 -17.25 11.41 14.25
C LEU A 22 -17.11 12.66 15.12
N ILE A 23 -17.00 13.85 14.52
CA ILE A 23 -16.90 15.11 15.28
C ILE A 23 -18.14 15.36 16.14
N LYS A 24 -19.35 15.03 15.64
CA LYS A 24 -20.59 15.21 16.41
C LYS A 24 -20.70 14.28 17.62
N ARG A 25 -20.22 13.03 17.52
CA ARG A 25 -20.15 12.10 18.67
C ARG A 25 -18.99 12.39 19.62
N LEU A 26 -17.90 12.99 19.14
CA LEU A 26 -16.73 13.38 19.94
C LEU A 26 -16.98 14.60 20.83
N VAL A 27 -18.00 15.43 20.56
CA VAL A 27 -18.39 16.54 21.44
C VAL A 27 -19.18 16.05 22.68
N GLU A 28 -19.79 14.87 22.62
CA GLU A 28 -20.58 14.31 23.72
C GLU A 28 -19.73 13.46 24.70
N HIS A 29 -18.58 12.95 24.28
CA HIS A 29 -17.64 12.25 25.16
C HIS A 29 -16.49 13.18 25.55
N LYS A 30 -16.27 13.30 26.86
CA LYS A 30 -15.28 14.15 27.52
C LYS A 30 -13.83 13.68 27.29
N GLU A 31 -13.39 13.56 26.03
CA GLU A 31 -11.97 13.41 25.67
C GLU A 31 -11.38 14.79 25.34
N SER A 32 -10.18 15.08 25.84
CA SER A 32 -9.52 16.37 25.59
C SER A 32 -9.09 16.47 24.12
N PRO A 33 -9.36 17.61 23.44
CA PRO A 33 -9.16 17.76 22.00
C PRO A 33 -7.69 17.57 21.55
N MET A 34 -6.71 17.80 22.42
CA MET A 34 -5.29 17.54 22.12
C MET A 34 -5.00 16.03 21.95
N SER A 35 -5.61 15.15 22.75
CA SER A 35 -5.36 13.70 22.69
C SER A 35 -5.86 13.06 21.39
N VAL A 36 -6.93 13.61 20.81
CA VAL A 36 -7.51 13.15 19.54
C VAL A 36 -6.63 13.58 18.35
N ILE A 37 -6.08 14.79 18.41
CA ILE A 37 -5.15 15.30 17.39
C ILE A 37 -3.85 14.50 17.39
N GLU A 38 -3.30 14.20 18.57
CA GLU A 38 -2.09 13.38 18.72
C GLU A 38 -2.30 11.96 18.18
N LYS A 39 -3.41 11.29 18.54
CA LYS A 39 -3.78 9.97 17.97
C LYS A 39 -3.93 10.02 16.45
N SER A 40 -4.54 11.09 15.92
CA SER A 40 -4.69 11.30 14.47
C SER A 40 -3.36 11.49 13.76
N LEU A 41 -2.43 12.24 14.35
CA LEU A 41 -1.08 12.43 13.81
C LEU A 41 -0.25 11.14 13.85
N GLU A 42 -0.31 10.37 14.95
CA GLU A 42 0.34 9.06 15.06
C GLU A 42 -0.18 8.08 13.99
N LEU A 43 -1.50 7.99 13.83
CA LEU A 43 -2.12 7.14 12.81
C LEU A 43 -1.74 7.57 11.39
N ASN A 44 -1.77 8.87 11.08
CA ASN A 44 -1.38 9.38 9.77
C ASN A 44 0.09 9.08 9.44
N LYS A 45 0.99 9.21 10.43
CA LYS A 45 2.40 8.86 10.28
C LYS A 45 2.56 7.37 9.99
N ALA A 46 1.88 6.50 10.74
CA ALA A 46 1.93 5.05 10.53
C ALA A 46 1.41 4.66 9.13
N LEU A 47 0.29 5.24 8.68
CA LEU A 47 -0.24 5.00 7.33
C LEU A 47 0.70 5.52 6.22
N PHE A 48 1.37 6.66 6.44
CA PHE A 48 2.36 7.18 5.50
C PHE A 48 3.58 6.26 5.37
N GLU A 49 4.09 5.75 6.49
CA GLU A 49 5.19 4.79 6.53
C GLU A 49 4.79 3.47 5.83
N LEU A 50 3.57 2.97 6.09
CA LEU A 50 3.01 1.79 5.43
C LEU A 50 2.92 1.96 3.91
N ASN A 51 2.41 3.10 3.44
CA ASN A 51 2.33 3.41 2.01
C ASN A 51 3.73 3.47 1.37
N SER A 52 4.67 4.10 2.05
CA SER A 52 6.06 4.23 1.58
C SER A 52 6.74 2.86 1.46
N ALA A 53 6.56 2.00 2.47
CA ALA A 53 7.09 0.63 2.46
C ALA A 53 6.45 -0.23 1.37
N THR A 54 5.13 -0.10 1.17
CA THR A 54 4.37 -0.80 0.11
C THR A 54 4.88 -0.38 -1.27
N PHE A 55 5.05 0.92 -1.50
CA PHE A 55 5.56 1.43 -2.77
C PHE A 55 6.98 0.93 -3.05
N LYS A 56 7.83 0.88 -2.03
CA LYS A 56 9.18 0.33 -2.16
C LYS A 56 9.17 -1.13 -2.61
N LYS A 57 8.33 -1.98 -1.99
CA LYS A 57 8.17 -3.39 -2.39
C LYS A 57 7.67 -3.54 -3.83
N LEU A 58 6.73 -2.69 -4.25
CA LEU A 58 6.24 -2.69 -5.63
C LEU A 58 7.35 -2.30 -6.62
N ALA A 59 8.17 -1.30 -6.29
CA ALA A 59 9.28 -0.84 -7.12
C ALA A 59 10.41 -1.89 -7.22
N GLU A 60 10.69 -2.61 -6.14
CA GLU A 60 11.62 -3.74 -6.11
C GLU A 60 11.12 -4.85 -7.06
N LEU A 61 9.84 -5.24 -6.94
CA LEU A 61 9.22 -6.24 -7.81
C LEU A 61 9.22 -5.84 -9.30
N ASP A 62 9.01 -4.55 -9.60
CA ASP A 62 9.06 -4.03 -10.97
C ASP A 62 10.50 -4.08 -11.53
N THR A 63 11.50 -3.81 -10.68
CA THR A 63 12.92 -3.89 -11.06
C THR A 63 13.33 -5.34 -11.33
N GLU A 64 12.93 -6.27 -10.47
CA GLU A 64 13.14 -7.71 -10.66
C GLU A 64 12.47 -8.22 -11.95
N SER A 65 11.24 -7.79 -12.20
CA SER A 65 10.50 -8.13 -13.43
C SER A 65 11.22 -7.61 -14.68
N PHE A 66 11.73 -6.37 -14.63
CA PHE A 66 12.48 -5.79 -15.73
C PHE A 66 13.77 -6.57 -16.02
N GLN A 67 14.51 -6.96 -14.97
CA GLN A 67 15.71 -7.77 -15.10
C GLN A 67 15.38 -9.15 -15.71
N SER A 68 14.31 -9.80 -15.25
CA SER A 68 13.84 -11.07 -15.83
C SER A 68 13.57 -10.95 -17.33
N TYR A 69 12.88 -9.88 -17.76
CA TYR A 69 12.61 -9.67 -19.20
C TYR A 69 13.89 -9.43 -20.01
N MET A 70 14.87 -8.72 -19.46
CA MET A 70 16.17 -8.53 -20.12
C MET A 70 16.90 -9.85 -20.31
N ASP A 71 16.92 -10.71 -19.29
CA ASP A 71 17.58 -12.00 -19.33
C ASP A 71 16.84 -12.99 -20.25
N LEU A 72 15.51 -12.97 -20.24
CA LEU A 72 14.68 -13.75 -21.15
C LEU A 72 14.90 -13.33 -22.61
N ASN A 73 14.96 -12.03 -22.89
CA ASN A 73 15.23 -11.51 -24.23
C ASN A 73 16.63 -11.87 -24.71
N LYS A 74 17.63 -11.74 -23.83
CA LYS A 74 19.02 -12.10 -24.15
C LYS A 74 19.12 -13.59 -24.49
N SER A 75 18.63 -14.46 -23.61
CA SER A 75 18.69 -15.91 -23.81
C SER A 75 17.88 -16.38 -25.03
N THR A 76 16.75 -15.75 -25.32
CA THR A 76 15.96 -16.03 -26.53
C THR A 76 16.67 -15.56 -27.79
N SER A 77 17.36 -14.42 -27.74
CA SER A 77 18.15 -13.90 -28.86
C SER A 77 19.36 -14.78 -29.17
N GLU A 78 20.05 -15.28 -28.14
CA GLU A 78 21.13 -16.26 -28.29
C GLU A 78 20.62 -17.52 -28.98
N LYS A 79 19.50 -18.08 -28.52
CA LYS A 79 18.86 -19.25 -29.14
C LYS A 79 18.40 -18.98 -30.58
N MET A 80 17.93 -17.77 -30.88
CA MET A 80 17.48 -17.37 -32.22
C MET A 80 18.61 -17.41 -33.26
N MET A 81 19.84 -17.10 -32.88
CA MET A 81 21.00 -17.18 -33.78
C MET A 81 21.38 -18.62 -34.16
N GLU A 82 20.95 -19.60 -33.38
CA GLU A 82 21.28 -21.02 -33.57
C GLU A 82 20.22 -21.79 -34.37
N ILE A 83 19.10 -21.14 -34.72
CA ILE A 83 17.97 -21.79 -35.38
C ILE A 83 18.29 -22.11 -36.85
N LYS A 84 18.10 -23.38 -37.23
CA LYS A 84 18.24 -23.85 -38.62
C LYS A 84 16.93 -24.35 -39.23
N SER A 85 15.81 -24.29 -38.51
CA SER A 85 14.50 -24.79 -38.98
C SER A 85 13.31 -24.01 -38.42
N VAL A 86 12.20 -24.01 -39.16
CA VAL A 86 10.93 -23.36 -38.76
C VAL A 86 10.32 -24.03 -37.53
N ALA A 87 10.48 -25.35 -37.37
CA ALA A 87 10.00 -26.07 -36.19
C ALA A 87 10.72 -25.61 -34.91
N ALA A 88 12.05 -25.49 -34.96
CA ALA A 88 12.84 -24.98 -33.83
C ALA A 88 12.50 -23.52 -33.49
N TRP A 89 12.19 -22.70 -34.51
CA TRP A 89 11.68 -21.34 -34.30
C TRP A 89 10.33 -21.32 -33.59
N MET A 90 9.37 -22.16 -34.01
CA MET A 90 8.06 -22.25 -33.36
C MET A 90 8.17 -22.68 -31.90
N ASP A 91 9.08 -23.60 -31.58
CA ASP A 91 9.28 -24.06 -30.21
C ASP A 91 9.93 -22.98 -29.33
N ILE A 92 10.88 -22.20 -29.87
CA ILE A 92 11.45 -21.04 -29.17
C ILE A 92 10.38 -19.97 -28.93
N GLN A 93 9.55 -19.67 -29.93
CA GLN A 93 8.45 -18.71 -29.78
C GLN A 93 7.41 -19.15 -28.74
N ARG A 94 7.06 -20.44 -28.70
CA ARG A 94 6.17 -20.98 -27.67
C ARG A 94 6.79 -20.92 -26.28
N SER A 95 8.06 -21.30 -26.15
CA SER A 95 8.77 -21.24 -24.87
C SER A 95 8.87 -19.81 -24.37
N TYR A 96 9.24 -18.86 -25.24
CA TYR A 96 9.32 -17.44 -24.90
C TYR A 96 7.97 -16.86 -24.47
N SER A 97 6.91 -17.15 -25.23
CA SER A 97 5.55 -16.71 -24.90
C SER A 97 5.06 -17.29 -23.57
N LYS A 98 5.38 -18.56 -23.30
CA LYS A 98 5.05 -19.21 -22.03
C LYS A 98 5.79 -18.57 -20.87
N SER A 99 7.09 -18.30 -21.00
CA SER A 99 7.87 -17.62 -19.97
C SER A 99 7.33 -16.22 -19.66
N LEU A 100 7.00 -15.42 -20.68
CA LEU A 100 6.36 -14.11 -20.47
C LEU A 100 5.03 -14.21 -19.71
N TRP A 101 4.21 -15.21 -20.05
CA TRP A 101 2.92 -15.41 -19.42
C TRP A 101 3.04 -15.86 -17.96
N ASP A 102 3.96 -16.79 -17.68
CA ASP A 102 4.22 -17.30 -16.34
C ASP A 102 4.80 -16.19 -15.44
N ASP A 103 5.75 -15.40 -15.96
CA ASP A 103 6.31 -14.22 -15.26
C ASP A 103 5.24 -13.16 -14.97
N SER A 104 4.39 -12.85 -15.96
CA SER A 104 3.31 -11.87 -15.79
C SER A 104 2.31 -12.30 -14.72
N GLN A 105 1.92 -13.58 -14.69
CA GLN A 105 1.05 -14.12 -13.64
C GLN A 105 1.71 -14.08 -12.26
N SER A 106 2.99 -14.43 -12.18
CA SER A 106 3.75 -14.40 -10.94
C SER A 106 3.81 -12.99 -10.37
N ALA A 107 4.19 -12.01 -11.20
CA ALA A 107 4.24 -10.60 -10.82
C ALA A 107 2.84 -10.08 -10.40
N TYR A 108 1.78 -10.47 -11.10
CA TYR A 108 0.41 -10.08 -10.74
C TYR A 108 -0.01 -10.62 -9.35
N LYS A 109 0.29 -11.89 -9.07
CA LYS A 109 0.02 -12.48 -7.74
C LYS A 109 0.80 -11.77 -6.65
N ALA A 110 2.10 -11.57 -6.85
CA ALA A 110 2.96 -10.87 -5.89
C ALA A 110 2.47 -9.43 -5.60
N LYS A 111 2.07 -8.67 -6.64
CA LYS A 111 1.47 -7.32 -6.46
C LYS A 111 0.17 -7.38 -5.66
N THR A 112 -0.68 -8.36 -5.93
CA THR A 112 -1.95 -8.53 -5.22
C THR A 112 -1.71 -8.86 -3.75
N GLU A 113 -0.77 -9.75 -3.45
CA GLU A 113 -0.38 -10.10 -2.08
C GLU A 113 0.19 -8.88 -1.32
N ILE A 114 1.07 -8.09 -1.95
CA ILE A 114 1.61 -6.85 -1.36
C ILE A 114 0.48 -5.89 -0.98
N CYS A 115 -0.48 -5.67 -1.88
CA CYS A 115 -1.62 -4.79 -1.63
C CYS A 115 -2.57 -5.35 -0.55
N GLN A 116 -2.82 -6.66 -0.54
CA GLN A 116 -3.66 -7.30 0.47
C GLN A 116 -3.05 -7.17 1.87
N LEU A 117 -1.74 -7.45 2.01
CA LEU A 117 -1.03 -7.30 3.27
C LEU A 117 -1.06 -5.85 3.76
N ALA A 118 -0.82 -4.88 2.88
CA ALA A 118 -0.91 -3.47 3.23
C ALA A 118 -2.33 -3.06 3.66
N TYR A 119 -3.37 -3.62 3.03
CA TYR A 119 -4.76 -3.36 3.41
C TYR A 119 -5.09 -3.93 4.80
N GLU A 120 -4.67 -5.16 5.09
CA GLU A 120 -4.86 -5.81 6.39
C GLU A 120 -4.11 -5.04 7.50
N GLU A 121 -2.88 -4.64 7.23
CA GLU A 121 -2.03 -3.89 8.16
C GLU A 121 -2.62 -2.50 8.45
N ALA A 122 -3.08 -1.77 7.42
CA ALA A 122 -3.79 -0.50 7.60
C ALA A 122 -5.07 -0.68 8.44
N GLY A 123 -5.83 -1.75 8.18
CA GLY A 123 -7.03 -2.09 8.94
C GLY A 123 -6.73 -2.37 10.42
N GLN A 124 -5.61 -3.01 10.71
CA GLN A 124 -5.17 -3.25 12.08
C GLN A 124 -4.71 -1.96 12.77
N MET A 125 -3.95 -1.10 12.10
CA MET A 125 -3.51 0.20 12.63
C MET A 125 -4.69 1.08 13.05
N ILE A 126 -5.78 1.09 12.25
CA ILE A 126 -7.00 1.84 12.58
C ILE A 126 -7.68 1.26 13.83
N LYS A 127 -7.78 -0.08 13.93
CA LYS A 127 -8.36 -0.74 15.12
C LYS A 127 -7.55 -0.44 16.37
N ASP A 128 -6.23 -0.48 16.28
CA ASP A 128 -5.32 -0.24 17.40
C ASP A 128 -5.38 1.23 17.86
N ALA A 129 -5.44 2.18 16.92
CA ALA A 129 -5.60 3.60 17.23
C ALA A 129 -6.93 3.89 17.96
N MET A 130 -7.99 3.16 17.61
CA MET A 130 -9.31 3.28 18.26
C MET A 130 -9.39 2.53 19.60
N ALA A 131 -8.58 1.49 19.79
CA ALA A 131 -8.51 0.73 21.04
C ALA A 131 -7.59 1.37 22.11
N LYS A 132 -6.67 2.26 21.72
CA LYS A 132 -5.75 2.97 22.63
C LYS A 132 -6.52 3.99 23.49
N PRO A 133 -6.63 3.82 24.83
CA PRO A 133 -7.27 4.82 25.69
C PRO A 133 -6.47 6.14 25.65
N ALA A 134 -7.15 7.28 25.67
CA ALA A 134 -6.48 8.58 25.79
C ALA A 134 -5.73 8.61 27.13
N THR A 135 -4.41 8.82 27.09
CA THR A 135 -3.58 8.89 28.30
C THR A 135 -4.04 10.06 29.15
N ALA A 136 -4.60 9.75 30.32
CA ALA A 136 -5.13 10.70 31.28
C ALA A 136 -4.03 11.29 32.18
N ASP A 137 -2.93 11.78 31.60
CA ASP A 137 -1.80 12.34 32.35
C ASP A 137 -1.43 13.74 31.82
N ALA A 138 -2.29 14.73 32.06
CA ALA A 138 -1.88 16.14 31.93
C ALA A 138 -2.83 17.15 32.59
N TRP A 139 -3.29 16.95 33.85
CA TRP A 139 -3.80 18.08 34.64
C TRP A 139 -3.55 17.88 36.15
N VAL A 140 -2.36 18.27 36.61
CA VAL A 140 -2.23 18.82 37.96
C VAL A 140 -2.94 20.17 37.92
N GLN A 141 -4.11 20.28 38.56
CA GLN A 141 -4.74 21.59 38.72
C GLN A 141 -3.81 22.47 39.58
N PRO A 142 -3.50 23.72 39.19
CA PRO A 142 -2.88 24.64 40.12
C PRO A 142 -3.85 24.83 41.29
N ALA A 143 -3.36 24.59 42.51
CA ALA A 143 -4.12 24.79 43.73
C ALA A 143 -4.79 26.17 43.69
N THR A 144 -6.11 26.19 43.82
CA THR A 144 -6.86 27.40 44.12
C THR A 144 -6.37 27.89 45.49
N ALA A 145 -5.49 28.89 45.47
CA ALA A 145 -5.17 29.66 46.65
C ALA A 145 -6.39 30.52 47.01
N GLU A 146 -7.31 29.94 47.80
CA GLU A 146 -8.25 30.70 48.61
C GLU A 146 -7.62 30.93 49.99
N ALA A 147 -7.37 32.21 50.29
CA ALA A 147 -7.42 32.91 51.59
C ALA A 147 -6.35 34.01 51.66
#